data_AF-A0A370KRK9-F1
#
_entry.id   AF-A0A370KRK9-F1
#
_cell.length_a   1.000
_cell.length_b   1.000
_cell.length_c   1.000
_cell.angle_alpha   90.00
_cell.angle_beta   90.00
_cell.angle_gamma   90.00
#
_symmetry.space_group_name_H-M   'P 1'
#
loop_
_entity.id
_entity.type
_entity.pdbx_description
1 polymer ?
#
loop_
_entity_poly.entity_id
_entity_poly.type
_entity_poly.pdbx_seq_one_letter_code
_entity_poly.pdbx_strand_id
1 'polypeptide(L)'
;MTAQMFIFPLPNRAGKIRTVATMLMGMRSPAAAKAYRLRITGGLLHHLEKLGVPPMEQYEPIFAFWNAVHEEIARRMEGAA
;
A
#
# COMPACT_ATOMS: atom_id res chain seq x y z
N MET A 1 14.05 -25.23 13.51
CA MET A 1 13.44 -23.88 13.51
C MET A 1 13.41 -23.39 12.07
N THR A 2 12.27 -23.49 11.39
CA THR A 2 12.11 -23.03 10.00
C THR A 2 11.99 -21.51 10.01
N ALA A 3 13.09 -20.81 9.72
CA ALA A 3 13.05 -19.38 9.44
C ALA A 3 12.28 -19.20 8.13
N GLN A 4 10.99 -18.86 8.23
CA GLN A 4 10.19 -18.46 7.08
C GLN A 4 10.70 -17.09 6.64
N MET A 5 11.57 -17.08 5.63
CA MET A 5 12.05 -15.87 4.98
C MET A 5 10.83 -15.18 4.37
N PHE A 6 10.27 -14.20 5.08
CA PHE A 6 9.23 -13.33 4.52
C PHE A 6 9.88 -12.51 3.39
N ILE A 7 9.64 -12.93 2.15
CA ILE A 7 10.02 -12.19 0.96
C ILE A 7 9.28 -10.84 1.04
N PHE A 8 10.02 -9.79 1.42
CA PHE A 8 9.69 -8.38 1.21
C PHE A 8 8.27 -7.94 1.63
N PRO A 9 7.99 -7.76 2.93
CA PRO A 9 6.68 -7.31 3.37
C PRO A 9 6.44 -5.86 2.93
N LEU A 10 5.48 -5.65 2.02
CA LEU A 10 4.90 -4.35 1.69
C LEU A 10 4.58 -3.47 2.92
N PRO A 11 4.09 -4.01 4.07
CA PRO A 11 3.88 -3.20 5.28
C PRO A 11 5.14 -2.55 5.86
N ASN A 12 6.35 -3.07 5.57
CA ASN A 12 7.59 -2.46 6.07
C ASN A 12 8.11 -1.31 5.20
N ARG A 13 7.41 -0.96 4.10
CA ARG A 13 7.76 0.22 3.28
C ARG A 13 7.14 1.50 3.84
N ALA A 14 7.48 1.84 5.09
CA ALA A 14 6.98 3.02 5.78
C ALA A 14 7.10 4.31 4.93
N GLY A 15 8.22 4.50 4.21
CA GLY A 15 8.38 5.63 3.30
C GLY A 15 7.37 5.67 2.16
N LYS A 16 7.11 4.52 1.51
CA LYS A 16 6.12 4.41 0.43
C LYS A 16 4.70 4.65 0.96
N ILE A 17 4.38 4.08 2.12
CA ILE A 17 3.09 4.25 2.81
C ILE A 17 2.85 5.74 3.10
N ARG A 18 3.83 6.42 3.72
CA ARG A 18 3.76 7.85 4.03
C ARG A 18 3.59 8.71 2.78
N THR A 19 4.31 8.41 1.70
CA THR A 19 4.20 9.14 0.43
C THR A 19 2.82 8.95 -0.22
N VAL A 20 2.32 7.71 -0.27
CA VAL A 20 0.98 7.42 -0.82
C VAL A 20 -0.11 8.11 0.01
N ALA A 21 0.01 8.09 1.35
CA ALA A 21 -0.89 8.81 2.24
C ALA A 21 -0.89 10.33 1.97
N THR A 22 0.29 10.96 1.88
CA THR A 22 0.40 12.40 1.53
C THR A 22 -0.27 12.70 0.19
N MET A 23 0.00 11.88 -0.82
CA MET A 23 -0.55 12.08 -2.17
C MET A 23 -2.07 11.93 -2.18
N LEU A 24 -2.62 10.94 -1.46
CA LEU A 24 -4.07 10.75 -1.37
C LEU A 24 -4.75 11.90 -0.62
N MET A 25 -4.21 12.34 0.51
CA MET A 25 -4.75 13.49 1.27
C MET A 25 -4.73 14.78 0.45
N GLY A 26 -3.72 14.96 -0.42
CA GLY A 26 -3.60 16.13 -1.29
C GLY A 26 -4.53 16.14 -2.52
N MET A 27 -5.21 15.03 -2.82
CA MET A 27 -6.10 14.95 -3.99
C MET A 27 -7.47 15.56 -3.71
N ARG A 28 -7.85 16.58 -4.49
CA ARG A 28 -9.13 17.28 -4.34
C ARG A 28 -10.35 16.54 -4.90
N SER A 29 -10.14 15.58 -5.82
CA SER A 29 -11.23 14.88 -6.49
C SER A 29 -11.25 13.39 -6.12
N PRO A 30 -12.40 12.85 -5.71
CA PRO A 30 -12.57 11.41 -5.48
C PRO A 30 -12.21 10.57 -6.72
N ALA A 31 -12.48 11.09 -7.93
CA ALA A 31 -12.12 10.40 -9.17
C ALA A 31 -10.60 10.30 -9.35
N ALA A 32 -9.87 11.37 -9.03
CA ALA A 32 -8.40 11.38 -9.08
C ALA A 32 -7.80 10.42 -8.04
N ALA A 33 -8.35 10.40 -6.82
CA ALA A 33 -7.93 9.47 -5.77
C ALA A 33 -8.16 8.01 -6.18
N LYS A 34 -9.31 7.70 -6.80
CA LYS A 34 -9.60 6.35 -7.34
C LYS A 34 -8.62 5.95 -8.43
N ALA A 35 -8.37 6.83 -9.41
CA ALA A 35 -7.43 6.56 -10.49
C ALA A 35 -5.99 6.34 -9.95
N TYR A 36 -5.58 7.14 -8.97
CA TYR A 36 -4.30 6.98 -8.30
C TYR A 36 -4.19 5.65 -7.55
N ARG A 37 -5.23 5.26 -6.81
CA ARG A 37 -5.30 3.97 -6.12
C ARG A 37 -5.14 2.80 -7.09
N LEU A 38 -5.88 2.81 -8.21
CA LEU A 38 -5.76 1.78 -9.25
C LEU A 38 -4.34 1.70 -9.83
N ARG A 39 -3.72 2.85 -10.11
CA ARG A 39 -2.34 2.90 -10.62
C ARG A 39 -1.33 2.31 -9.63
N ILE A 40 -1.44 2.63 -8.34
CA ILE A 40 -0.55 2.07 -7.31
C ILE A 40 -0.78 0.56 -7.19
N THR A 41 -2.04 0.11 -7.12
CA THR A 41 -2.36 -1.33 -7.05
C THR A 41 -1.81 -2.09 -8.25
N GLY A 42 -1.99 -1.58 -9.48
CA GLY A 42 -1.43 -2.20 -10.68
C GLY A 42 0.10 -2.32 -10.63
N GLY A 43 0.79 -1.29 -10.14
CA GLY A 43 2.24 -1.33 -9.94
C GLY A 43 2.69 -2.34 -8.87
N LEU A 44 1.90 -2.53 -7.81
CA LEU A 44 2.17 -3.53 -6.77
C LEU A 44 1.97 -4.95 -7.31
N LEU A 45 0.86 -5.21 -8.02
CA LEU A 45 0.59 -6.50 -8.67
C LEU A 45 1.73 -6.88 -9.62
N HIS A 46 2.11 -5.97 -10.52
CA HIS A 46 3.21 -6.18 -11.47
C HIS A 46 4.55 -6.47 -10.76
N HIS A 47 4.81 -5.81 -9.63
CA HIS A 47 6.02 -6.07 -8.86
C HIS A 47 6.01 -7.45 -8.20
N LEU A 48 4.87 -7.86 -7.63
CA LEU A 48 4.71 -9.17 -7.00
C LEU A 48 4.77 -10.30 -8.04
N GLU A 49 4.16 -10.11 -9.20
CA GLU A 49 4.27 -11.02 -10.34
C GLU A 49 5.73 -11.24 -10.76
N LYS A 50 6.51 -10.15 -10.89
CA LYS A 50 7.95 -10.23 -11.19
C LYS A 50 8.76 -10.96 -10.12
N LEU A 51 8.29 -10.99 -8.87
CA LEU A 51 8.91 -11.74 -7.79
C LEU A 51 8.45 -13.20 -7.74
N GLY A 52 7.58 -13.62 -8.67
CA GLY A 52 7.05 -14.98 -8.74
C GLY A 52 5.94 -15.27 -7.72
N VAL A 53 5.35 -14.23 -7.11
CA VAL A 53 4.26 -14.42 -6.14
C VAL A 53 2.98 -14.84 -6.89
N PRO A 54 2.37 -15.98 -6.55
CA PRO A 54 1.14 -16.45 -7.20
C PRO A 54 -0.01 -15.45 -7.00
N PRO A 55 -0.92 -15.26 -7.99
CA PRO A 55 -2.02 -14.29 -7.87
C PRO A 55 -2.86 -14.41 -6.60
N MET A 56 -3.14 -15.63 -6.14
CA MET A 56 -3.88 -15.89 -4.91
C MET A 56 -3.18 -15.34 -3.65
N GLU A 57 -1.85 -15.30 -3.65
CA GLU A 57 -1.03 -14.82 -2.54
C GLU A 57 -0.76 -13.31 -2.63
N GLN A 58 -1.13 -12.64 -3.73
CA GLN A 58 -0.91 -11.20 -3.91
C GLN A 58 -1.95 -10.33 -3.16
N TYR A 59 -3.14 -10.88 -2.92
CA TYR A 59 -4.25 -10.12 -2.30
C TYR A 59 -3.91 -9.66 -0.89
N GLU A 60 -3.43 -10.57 -0.05
CA GLU A 60 -3.10 -10.29 1.35
C GLU A 60 -2.06 -9.18 1.53
N PRO A 61 -0.88 -9.19 0.86
CA PRO A 61 0.10 -8.13 1.02
C PRO A 61 -0.38 -6.79 0.45
N ILE A 62 -1.20 -6.79 -0.61
CA ILE A 62 -1.79 -5.56 -1.15
C ILE A 62 -2.83 -4.99 -0.18
N PHE A 63 -3.66 -5.84 0.40
CA PHE A 63 -4.64 -5.43 1.40
C PHE A 63 -3.95 -4.83 2.63
N ALA A 64 -2.94 -5.51 3.17
CA ALA A 64 -2.12 -5.02 4.29
C ALA A 64 -1.47 -3.67 3.98
N PHE A 65 -0.96 -3.46 2.77
CA PHE A 65 -0.41 -2.18 2.34
C PHE A 65 -1.45 -1.06 2.38
N TRP A 66 -2.65 -1.28 1.84
CA TRP A 66 -3.71 -0.27 1.84
C TRP A 66 -4.25 0.01 3.24
N ASN A 67 -4.34 -1.00 4.09
CA ASN A 67 -4.71 -0.82 5.49
C ASN A 67 -3.70 0.10 6.20
N ALA A 68 -2.40 -0.16 6.04
CA ALA A 68 -1.36 0.68 6.62
C ALA A 68 -1.36 2.13 6.06
N VAL A 69 -1.74 2.33 4.79
CA VAL A 69 -1.94 3.67 4.21
C VAL A 69 -3.14 4.38 4.86
N HIS A 70 -4.27 3.70 5.06
CA HIS A 70 -5.42 4.29 5.72
C HIS A 70 -5.15 4.62 7.19
N GLU A 71 -4.45 3.75 7.92
CA GLU A 71 -4.00 4.02 9.28
C GLU A 71 -3.06 5.24 9.34
N GLU A 72 -2.14 5.38 8.38
CA GLU A 72 -1.27 6.55 8.30
C GLU A 72 -2.06 7.84 8.01
N ILE A 73 -3.08 7.79 7.16
CA ILE A 73 -3.97 8.93 6.92
C ILE A 73 -4.72 9.27 8.21
N ALA A 74 -5.30 8.28 8.90
CA ALA A 74 -6.01 8.48 10.16
C ALA A 74 -5.11 9.13 11.22
N ARG A 75 -3.89 8.60 11.43
CA ARG A 75 -2.91 9.18 12.36
C ARG A 75 -2.62 10.66 12.07
N ARG A 76 -2.55 11.06 10.80
CA ARG A 76 -2.29 12.46 10.41
C ARG A 76 -3.50 13.35 10.59
N MET A 77 -4.70 12.83 10.43
CA MET A 77 -5.94 13.56 10.70
C MET A 77 -6.13 13.78 12.20
N GLU A 78 -5.86 12.75 13.02
CA GLU A 78 -5.92 12.83 14.49
C GLU A 78 -4.83 13.73 15.08
N GLY A 79 -3.60 13.67 14.56
CA GLY A 79 -2.51 14.55 14.99
C GLY A 79 -2.59 15.99 14.47
N ALA A 80 -3.58 16.31 13.63
CA ALA A 80 -3.86 17.66 13.14
C ALA A 80 -5.04 18.34 13.87
N ALA A 81 -5.65 17.65 14.85
CA ALA A 81 -6.73 18.15 15.70
C ALA A 81 -6.20 18.83 16.96
#